data_AF-A0A351UVB7-F1
#
_entry.id   AF-A0A351UVB7-F1
#
_cell.length_a   1.000
_cell.length_b   1.000
_cell.length_c   1.000
_cell.angle_alpha   90.00
_cell.angle_beta   90.00
_cell.angle_gamma   90.00
#
_symmetry.space_group_name_H-M   'P 1'
#
loop_
_entity.id
_entity.type
_entity.pdbx_description
1 polymer ?
#
loop_
_entity_poly.entity_id
_entity_poly.type
_entity_poly.pdbx_seq_one_letter_code
_entity_poly.pdbx_strand_id
1 'polypeptide(L)'
;MQRMIEDYIDRFYLPESKRFKMLSADGDKLAKELAAWKEKVAAAWDGIQVLEVSTNEDLNHNNHSGQKFITTVKIDANGLADDLGLELVVDKVHDNQEHRVDTIPFKVVAKEGNTVTFQLEDKLRDPGVFRYSYRLYPSNALLPHRQDFAFVRWI
;
A
#
# COMPACT_ATOMS: atom_id res chain seq x y z
N MET A 1 -25.99 27.07 0.23
CA MET A 1 -25.12 26.94 -0.97
C MET A 1 -23.68 27.33 -0.66
N GLN A 2 -23.46 28.45 0.05
CA GLN A 2 -22.11 28.88 0.48
C GLN A 2 -21.29 27.80 1.20
N ARG A 3 -21.84 27.12 2.22
CA ARG A 3 -21.15 26.03 2.93
C ARG A 3 -20.66 24.91 2.02
N MET A 4 -21.44 24.54 1.00
CA MET A 4 -21.05 23.49 0.04
C MET A 4 -19.85 23.94 -0.81
N ILE A 5 -19.80 25.21 -1.20
CA ILE A 5 -18.70 25.77 -1.97
C ILE A 5 -17.44 25.88 -1.09
N GLU A 6 -17.59 26.36 0.14
CA GLU A 6 -16.50 26.44 1.12
C GLU A 6 -15.91 25.05 1.42
N ASP A 7 -16.76 24.05 1.69
CA ASP A 7 -16.32 22.67 1.90
C ASP A 7 -15.56 22.12 0.68
N TYR A 8 -15.99 22.45 -0.54
CA TYR A 8 -15.33 22.00 -1.76
C TYR A 8 -13.97 22.69 -1.96
N ILE A 9 -13.87 23.98 -1.66
CA ILE A 9 -12.63 24.75 -1.66
C ILE A 9 -11.64 24.13 -0.68
N ASP A 10 -12.07 23.89 0.56
CA ASP A 10 -11.21 23.39 1.63
C ASP A 10 -10.74 21.96 1.36
N ARG A 11 -11.63 21.10 0.84
CA ARG A 11 -11.33 19.68 0.60
C ARG A 11 -10.51 19.44 -0.65
N PHE A 12 -10.64 20.27 -1.68
CA PHE A 12 -10.05 19.97 -3.00
C PHE A 12 -9.16 21.09 -3.53
N TYR A 13 -9.64 22.32 -3.66
CA TYR A 13 -8.89 23.41 -4.29
C TYR A 13 -7.70 23.90 -3.46
N LEU A 14 -7.83 24.01 -2.13
CA LEU A 14 -6.72 24.43 -1.28
C LEU A 14 -5.57 23.40 -1.27
N PRO A 15 -5.84 22.08 -1.10
CA PRO A 15 -4.81 21.05 -1.27
C PRO A 15 -4.17 21.04 -2.67
N GLU A 16 -4.98 21.17 -3.72
CA GLU A 16 -4.52 21.19 -5.11
C GLU A 16 -3.62 22.40 -5.39
N SER A 17 -4.02 23.60 -4.97
CA SER A 17 -3.20 24.82 -5.09
C SER A 17 -1.86 24.71 -4.36
N LYS A 18 -1.85 24.15 -3.13
CA LYS A 18 -0.62 23.90 -2.37
C LYS A 18 0.30 22.93 -3.11
N ARG A 19 -0.26 21.84 -3.65
CA ARG A 19 0.47 20.84 -4.42
C ARG A 19 1.03 21.41 -5.72
N PHE A 20 0.24 22.21 -6.45
CA PHE A 20 0.68 22.87 -7.68
C PHE A 20 1.89 23.76 -7.42
N LYS A 21 1.81 24.65 -6.41
CA LYS A 21 2.93 25.53 -6.05
C LYS A 21 4.21 24.77 -5.70
N MET A 22 4.09 23.63 -5.01
CA MET A 22 5.23 22.77 -4.69
C MET A 22 5.83 22.14 -5.95
N LEU A 23 4.99 21.60 -6.83
CA LEU A 23 5.44 20.88 -8.02
C LEU A 23 5.98 21.80 -9.12
N SER A 24 5.44 23.01 -9.25
CA SER A 24 5.85 23.99 -10.27
C SER A 24 7.04 24.86 -9.86
N ALA A 25 7.51 24.73 -8.61
CA ALA A 25 8.68 25.46 -8.13
C ALA A 25 9.96 25.01 -8.86
N ASP A 26 10.97 25.87 -8.85
CA ASP A 26 12.32 25.58 -9.37
C ASP A 26 12.35 25.00 -10.79
N GLY A 27 11.46 25.48 -11.67
CA GLY A 27 11.36 25.01 -13.05
C GLY A 27 10.84 23.58 -13.16
N ASP A 28 9.83 23.25 -12.37
CA ASP A 28 9.13 21.95 -12.32
C ASP A 28 10.02 20.78 -11.86
N LYS A 29 11.03 21.05 -11.03
CA LYS A 29 12.02 20.03 -10.64
C LYS A 29 11.37 18.80 -10.00
N LEU A 30 10.54 18.99 -8.97
CA LEU A 30 9.85 17.88 -8.27
C LEU A 30 8.87 17.16 -9.19
N ALA A 31 8.21 17.87 -10.11
CA ALA A 31 7.31 17.25 -11.08
C ALA A 31 8.06 16.31 -12.04
N LYS A 32 9.24 16.74 -12.53
CA LYS A 32 10.11 15.94 -13.40
C LYS A 32 10.67 14.72 -12.66
N GLU A 33 11.10 14.89 -11.41
CA GLU A 33 11.56 13.78 -10.56
C GLU A 33 10.45 12.75 -10.31
N LEU A 34 9.22 13.19 -10.01
CA LEU A 34 8.07 12.30 -9.85
C LEU A 34 7.71 11.58 -11.16
N ALA A 35 7.76 12.26 -12.30
CA ALA A 35 7.51 11.65 -13.60
C ALA A 35 8.54 10.56 -13.92
N ALA A 36 9.83 10.87 -13.77
CA ALA A 36 10.92 9.91 -13.97
C ALA A 36 10.79 8.70 -13.01
N TRP A 37 10.38 8.94 -11.77
CA TRP A 37 10.08 7.87 -10.81
C TRP A 37 8.94 6.97 -11.28
N LYS A 38 7.81 7.54 -11.76
CA LYS A 38 6.68 6.75 -12.29
C LYS A 38 7.11 5.91 -13.49
N GLU A 39 7.91 6.47 -14.39
CA GLU A 39 8.45 5.75 -15.56
C GLU A 39 9.37 4.59 -15.12
N LYS A 40 10.29 4.83 -14.18
CA LYS A 40 11.15 3.79 -13.60
C LYS A 40 10.33 2.64 -13.03
N VAL A 41 9.33 2.95 -12.20
CA VAL A 41 8.48 1.94 -11.57
C VAL A 41 7.68 1.17 -12.62
N ALA A 42 7.04 1.86 -13.56
CA ALA A 42 6.25 1.22 -14.61
C ALA A 42 7.08 0.25 -15.46
N ALA A 43 8.32 0.63 -15.82
CA ALA A 43 9.21 -0.21 -16.60
C ALA A 43 9.69 -1.47 -15.84
N ALA A 44 9.86 -1.37 -14.52
CA ALA A 44 10.35 -2.46 -13.68
C ALA A 44 9.24 -3.32 -13.03
N TRP A 45 7.99 -2.85 -13.03
CA TRP A 45 6.90 -3.46 -12.25
C TRP A 45 6.68 -4.95 -12.53
N ASP A 46 6.69 -5.34 -13.80
CA ASP A 46 6.38 -6.72 -14.18
C ASP A 46 7.45 -7.71 -13.73
N GLY A 47 8.70 -7.26 -13.59
CA GLY A 47 9.83 -8.09 -13.15
C GLY A 47 9.91 -8.32 -11.64
N ILE A 48 9.06 -7.67 -10.82
CA ILE A 48 8.97 -7.96 -9.39
C ILE A 48 8.63 -9.43 -9.18
N GLN A 49 9.23 -10.10 -8.20
CA GLN A 49 8.92 -11.49 -7.87
C GLN A 49 8.70 -11.68 -6.37
N VAL A 50 7.66 -12.42 -6.01
CA VAL A 50 7.43 -12.85 -4.62
C VAL A 50 8.26 -14.11 -4.42
N LEU A 51 9.27 -14.02 -3.55
CA LEU A 51 10.18 -15.13 -3.29
C LEU A 51 9.64 -16.05 -2.19
N GLU A 52 9.04 -15.45 -1.16
CA GLU A 52 8.56 -16.19 0.01
C GLU A 52 7.41 -15.44 0.68
N VAL A 53 6.38 -16.17 1.10
CA VAL A 53 5.33 -15.71 2.00
C VAL A 53 5.25 -16.72 3.15
N SER A 54 5.52 -16.27 4.36
CA SER A 54 5.52 -17.12 5.55
C SER A 54 4.67 -16.48 6.64
N THR A 55 3.67 -17.20 7.13
CA THR A 55 2.86 -16.80 8.30
C THR A 55 2.93 -17.92 9.32
N ASN A 56 3.18 -17.58 10.58
CA ASN A 56 3.33 -18.56 11.65
C ASN A 56 2.01 -19.21 12.11
N GLU A 57 0.88 -18.70 11.64
CA GLU A 57 -0.47 -19.15 11.98
C GLU A 57 -1.28 -19.35 10.70
N ASP A 58 -2.21 -20.30 10.72
CA ASP A 58 -3.17 -20.47 9.64
C ASP A 58 -4.30 -19.44 9.78
N LEU A 59 -4.23 -18.37 9.00
CA LEU A 59 -5.20 -17.28 9.06
C LEU A 59 -6.61 -17.69 8.58
N ASN A 60 -6.74 -18.81 7.86
CA ASN A 60 -8.01 -19.27 7.28
C ASN A 60 -8.67 -20.37 8.12
N HIS A 61 -7.91 -21.10 8.93
CA HIS A 61 -8.43 -22.22 9.73
C HIS A 61 -8.37 -22.03 11.25
N ASN A 62 -7.75 -20.96 11.75
CA ASN A 62 -7.66 -20.72 13.20
C ASN A 62 -8.92 -20.06 13.79
N ASN A 63 -9.52 -20.76 14.76
CA ASN A 63 -10.75 -20.35 15.47
C ASN A 63 -10.50 -19.52 16.74
N HIS A 64 -9.25 -19.17 17.07
CA HIS A 64 -8.92 -18.49 18.32
C HIS A 64 -8.75 -16.98 18.11
N SER A 65 -9.84 -16.22 18.29
CA SER A 65 -9.80 -14.75 18.31
C SER A 65 -8.71 -14.24 19.27
N GLY A 66 -8.01 -13.18 18.88
CA GLY A 66 -6.97 -12.54 19.67
C GLY A 66 -5.59 -13.21 19.59
N GLN A 67 -5.46 -14.37 18.96
CA GLN A 67 -4.16 -15.00 18.71
C GLN A 67 -3.32 -14.11 17.78
N LYS A 68 -2.08 -13.86 18.18
CA LYS A 68 -1.13 -13.09 17.38
C LYS A 68 -0.57 -13.93 16.25
N PHE A 69 -0.40 -13.32 15.09
CA PHE A 69 0.33 -13.87 13.98
C PHE A 69 1.38 -12.89 13.48
N ILE A 70 2.42 -13.44 12.86
CA ILE A 70 3.48 -12.71 12.20
C ILE A 70 3.55 -13.22 10.76
N THR A 71 3.40 -12.30 9.82
CA THR A 71 3.61 -12.57 8.40
C THR A 71 4.91 -11.91 7.95
N THR A 72 5.75 -12.68 7.28
CA THR A 72 6.97 -12.20 6.63
C THR A 72 6.87 -12.48 5.13
N VAL A 73 7.13 -11.47 4.31
CA VAL A 73 7.09 -11.56 2.84
C VAL A 73 8.42 -11.08 2.28
N LYS A 74 9.08 -11.92 1.48
CA LYS A 74 10.31 -11.58 0.76
C LYS A 74 10.01 -11.36 -0.71
N ILE A 75 10.49 -10.25 -1.24
CA ILE A 75 10.21 -9.81 -2.61
C ILE A 75 11.52 -9.43 -3.27
N ASP A 76 11.79 -10.00 -4.44
CA ASP A 76 12.75 -9.42 -5.38
C ASP A 76 12.07 -8.21 -6.04
N ALA A 77 12.55 -7.02 -5.69
CA ALA A 77 11.93 -5.76 -6.05
C ALA A 77 12.27 -5.28 -7.47
N ASN A 78 13.10 -6.01 -8.24
CA ASN A 78 13.47 -5.62 -9.61
C ASN A 78 13.97 -4.15 -9.74
N GLY A 79 14.79 -3.68 -8.81
CA GLY A 79 15.35 -2.33 -8.77
C GLY A 79 14.50 -1.30 -8.02
N LEU A 80 13.41 -1.75 -7.38
CA LEU A 80 12.41 -0.93 -6.71
C LEU A 80 12.40 -1.10 -5.18
N ALA A 81 13.51 -1.51 -4.58
CA ALA A 81 13.57 -1.86 -3.15
C ALA A 81 13.14 -0.73 -2.19
N ASP A 82 13.25 0.52 -2.62
CA ASP A 82 12.82 1.72 -1.88
C ASP A 82 11.47 2.27 -2.32
N ASP A 83 10.90 1.73 -3.40
CA ASP A 83 9.75 2.28 -4.11
C ASP A 83 8.47 1.46 -3.87
N LEU A 84 8.49 0.52 -2.94
CA LEU A 84 7.41 -0.46 -2.70
C LEU A 84 6.81 -0.34 -1.29
N GLY A 85 5.50 -0.48 -1.22
CA GLY A 85 4.74 -0.70 0.01
C GLY A 85 3.96 -2.00 -0.07
N LEU A 86 3.88 -2.72 1.05
CA LEU A 86 3.08 -3.94 1.20
C LEU A 86 2.08 -3.73 2.34
N GLU A 87 0.88 -4.26 2.20
CA GLU A 87 -0.13 -4.22 3.26
C GLU A 87 -0.95 -5.50 3.34
N LEU A 88 -1.46 -5.76 4.53
CA LEU A 88 -2.51 -6.71 4.78
C LEU A 88 -3.86 -6.03 4.54
N VAL A 89 -4.66 -6.65 3.71
CA VAL A 89 -6.06 -6.33 3.48
C VAL A 89 -6.91 -7.32 4.26
N VAL A 90 -7.84 -6.79 5.04
CA VAL A 90 -8.79 -7.60 5.80
C VAL A 90 -10.20 -7.27 5.35
N ASP A 91 -10.86 -8.27 4.79
CA ASP A 91 -12.25 -8.19 4.37
C ASP A 91 -13.09 -9.12 5.26
N LYS A 92 -14.24 -8.64 5.74
CA LYS A 92 -15.21 -9.45 6.47
C LYS A 92 -16.28 -9.95 5.51
N VAL A 93 -16.57 -11.23 5.56
CA VAL A 93 -17.64 -11.84 4.77
C VAL A 93 -18.95 -11.81 5.56
N HIS A 94 -19.98 -11.19 4.98
CA HIS A 94 -21.34 -11.15 5.53
C HIS A 94 -22.34 -11.27 4.38
N ASP A 95 -23.35 -12.14 4.50
CA ASP A 95 -24.35 -12.39 3.44
C ASP A 95 -23.75 -12.66 2.04
N ASN A 96 -22.65 -13.44 1.99
CA ASN A 96 -21.85 -13.69 0.78
C ASN A 96 -21.28 -12.43 0.10
N GLN A 97 -21.27 -11.29 0.78
CA GLN A 97 -20.59 -10.07 0.36
C GLN A 97 -19.35 -9.82 1.20
N GLU A 98 -18.33 -9.27 0.55
CA GLU A 98 -17.07 -8.90 1.19
C GLU A 98 -17.08 -7.41 1.48
N HIS A 99 -16.82 -7.07 2.73
CA HIS A 99 -16.68 -5.69 3.17
C HIS A 99 -15.29 -5.46 3.72
N ARG A 100 -14.58 -4.50 3.14
CA ARG A 100 -13.29 -4.03 3.67
C ARG A 100 -13.48 -3.51 5.08
N VAL A 101 -12.80 -4.14 6.03
CA VAL A 101 -12.79 -3.71 7.43
C VAL A 101 -11.47 -3.08 7.83
N ASP A 102 -10.36 -3.48 7.22
CA ASP A 102 -9.05 -2.96 7.62
C ASP A 102 -8.00 -3.03 6.49
N THR A 103 -6.98 -2.21 6.60
CA THR A 103 -5.81 -2.24 5.73
C THR A 103 -4.58 -1.80 6.51
N ILE A 104 -3.62 -2.71 6.70
CA ILE A 104 -2.51 -2.53 7.65
C ILE A 104 -1.18 -2.62 6.91
N PRO A 105 -0.34 -1.57 6.96
CA PRO A 105 0.94 -1.57 6.28
C PRO A 105 1.94 -2.50 6.97
N PHE A 106 2.71 -3.25 6.16
CA PHE A 106 3.89 -3.96 6.63
C PHE A 106 5.04 -2.98 6.87
N LYS A 107 5.97 -3.37 7.73
CA LYS A 107 7.25 -2.68 7.92
C LYS A 107 8.34 -3.38 7.11
N VAL A 108 9.28 -2.61 6.56
CA VAL A 108 10.50 -3.20 6.00
C VAL A 108 11.45 -3.53 7.15
N VAL A 109 11.88 -4.79 7.23
CA VAL A 109 12.80 -5.27 8.29
C VAL A 109 14.19 -5.63 7.76
N ALA A 110 14.32 -5.89 6.46
CA ALA A 110 15.62 -6.11 5.82
C ALA A 110 15.59 -5.68 4.34
N LYS A 111 16.76 -5.26 3.83
CA LYS A 111 17.02 -4.96 2.41
C LYS A 111 18.39 -5.50 2.03
N GLU A 112 18.44 -6.40 1.07
CA GLU A 112 19.65 -7.09 0.61
C GLU A 112 19.72 -7.05 -0.91
N GLY A 113 20.49 -6.09 -1.44
CA GLY A 113 20.53 -5.84 -2.88
C GLY A 113 19.13 -5.50 -3.40
N ASN A 114 18.59 -6.39 -4.24
CA ASN A 114 17.26 -6.24 -4.82
C ASN A 114 16.12 -6.79 -3.97
N THR A 115 16.45 -7.58 -2.95
CA THR A 115 15.45 -8.27 -2.13
C THR A 115 15.04 -7.39 -0.95
N VAL A 116 13.74 -7.24 -0.75
CA VAL A 116 13.16 -6.56 0.40
C VAL A 116 12.36 -7.55 1.22
N THR A 117 12.57 -7.52 2.54
CA THR A 117 11.79 -8.31 3.49
C THR A 117 10.82 -7.40 4.23
N PHE A 118 9.53 -7.67 4.07
CA PHE A 118 8.44 -7.02 4.76
C PHE A 118 7.95 -7.91 5.91
N GLN A 119 7.62 -7.31 7.05
CA GLN A 119 7.03 -8.01 8.18
C GLN A 119 5.86 -7.24 8.79
N LEU A 120 4.84 -7.97 9.20
CA LEU A 120 3.70 -7.48 9.96
C LEU A 120 3.44 -8.41 11.15
N GLU A 121 3.21 -7.82 12.32
CA GLU A 121 2.62 -8.51 13.48
C GLU A 121 1.22 -7.95 13.70
N ASP A 122 0.24 -8.83 13.81
CA ASP A 122 -1.15 -8.46 14.08
C ASP A 122 -1.88 -9.61 14.80
N LYS A 123 -3.16 -9.45 15.12
CA LYS A 123 -3.98 -10.44 15.80
C LYS A 123 -5.19 -10.87 14.98
N LEU A 124 -5.61 -12.12 15.15
CA LEU A 124 -6.86 -12.63 14.60
C LEU A 124 -8.03 -11.85 15.21
N ARG A 125 -9.00 -11.50 14.35
CA ARG A 125 -10.19 -10.74 14.72
C ARG A 125 -11.20 -11.63 15.47
N ASP A 126 -12.17 -10.96 16.09
CA ASP A 126 -13.34 -11.53 16.76
C ASP A 126 -14.20 -12.43 15.83
N PRO A 127 -15.19 -13.18 16.35
CA PRO A 127 -15.89 -14.22 15.59
C PRO A 127 -16.49 -13.72 14.26
N GLY A 128 -16.25 -14.49 13.20
CA GLY A 128 -16.74 -14.24 11.85
C GLY A 128 -15.82 -14.84 10.80
N VAL A 129 -16.26 -14.81 9.54
CA VAL A 129 -15.42 -15.22 8.41
C VAL A 129 -14.69 -13.99 7.89
N PHE A 130 -13.37 -14.03 7.94
CA PHE A 130 -12.49 -12.99 7.41
C PHE A 130 -11.64 -13.55 6.28
N ARG A 131 -11.36 -12.72 5.27
CA ARG A 131 -10.34 -12.98 4.27
C ARG A 131 -9.17 -12.05 4.51
N TYR A 132 -7.99 -12.65 4.57
CA TYR A 132 -6.72 -11.96 4.69
C TYR A 132 -6.02 -12.03 3.34
N SER A 133 -5.63 -10.89 2.79
CA SER A 133 -4.97 -10.81 1.48
C SER A 133 -3.82 -9.83 1.53
N TYR A 134 -2.77 -10.05 0.75
CA TYR A 134 -1.61 -9.16 0.73
C TYR A 134 -1.60 -8.34 -0.55
N ARG A 135 -1.39 -7.03 -0.41
CA ARG A 135 -1.41 -6.09 -1.54
C ARG A 135 -0.13 -5.28 -1.61
N LEU A 136 0.60 -5.45 -2.71
CA LEU A 136 1.79 -4.69 -3.06
C LEU A 136 1.42 -3.50 -3.96
N TYR A 137 2.04 -2.34 -3.71
CA TYR A 137 1.80 -1.10 -4.44
C TYR A 137 3.07 -0.22 -4.47
N PRO A 138 3.23 0.67 -5.47
CA PRO A 138 4.29 1.68 -5.44
C PRO A 138 4.11 2.67 -4.30
N SER A 139 5.20 3.02 -3.62
CA SER A 139 5.21 3.97 -2.51
C SER A 139 6.20 5.09 -2.79
N ASN A 140 5.70 6.33 -2.79
CA ASN A 140 6.51 7.54 -2.88
C ASN A 140 5.80 8.67 -2.12
N ALA A 141 6.55 9.39 -1.29
CA ALA A 141 6.01 10.47 -0.45
C ALA A 141 5.41 11.63 -1.25
N LEU A 142 5.81 11.79 -2.52
CA LEU A 142 5.26 12.81 -3.42
C LEU A 142 3.92 12.41 -4.03
N LEU A 143 3.46 11.15 -3.93
CA LEU A 143 2.12 10.77 -4.36
C LEU A 143 1.08 11.35 -3.39
N PRO A 144 0.04 12.06 -3.89
CA PRO A 144 -0.98 12.66 -3.03
C PRO A 144 -1.91 11.60 -2.45
N HIS A 145 -2.11 10.51 -3.21
CA HIS A 145 -2.90 9.34 -2.86
C HIS A 145 -2.50 8.19 -3.78
N ARG A 146 -2.84 6.95 -3.40
CA ARG A 146 -2.43 5.75 -4.14
C ARG A 146 -3.01 5.66 -5.55
N GLN A 147 -4.21 6.22 -5.77
CA GLN A 147 -4.87 6.22 -7.08
C GLN A 147 -4.15 7.09 -8.12
N ASP A 148 -3.20 7.94 -7.72
CA ASP A 148 -2.40 8.77 -8.64
C ASP A 148 -1.43 7.93 -9.47
N PHE A 149 -1.13 6.71 -9.00
CA PHE A 149 -0.32 5.73 -9.72
C PHE A 149 -0.80 4.32 -9.39
N ALA A 150 -1.85 3.89 -10.09
CA ALA A 150 -2.70 2.75 -9.73
C ALA A 150 -2.12 1.37 -10.07
N PHE A 151 -0.81 1.16 -9.90
CA PHE A 151 -0.23 -0.18 -9.94
C PHE A 151 -0.51 -0.92 -8.65
N VAL A 152 -1.01 -2.15 -8.79
CA VAL A 152 -1.34 -3.04 -7.68
C VAL A 152 -0.97 -4.45 -8.08
N ARG A 153 -0.40 -5.20 -7.14
CA ARG A 153 -0.23 -6.65 -7.27
C ARG A 153 -0.75 -7.32 -6.00
N TRP A 154 -1.63 -8.29 -6.17
CA TRP A 154 -2.08 -9.17 -5.10
C TRP A 154 -1.12 -10.35 -4.97
N ILE A 155 -0.79 -10.71 -3.74
CA ILE A 155 0.16 -11.77 -3.39
C ILE A 155 -0.59 -12.86 -2.62
#